data_AF-A0A1S1HLE6-F1
#
_entry.id   AF-A0A1S1HLE6-F1
#
_cell.length_a   1.000
_cell.length_b   1.000
_cell.length_c   1.000
_cell.angle_alpha   90.00
_cell.angle_beta   90.00
_cell.angle_gamma   90.00
#
_symmetry.space_group_name_H-M   'P 1'
#
loop_
_entity.id
_entity.type
_entity.pdbx_description
1 polymer ?
#
loop_
_entity_poly.entity_id
_entity_poly.type
_entity_poly.pdbx_seq_one_letter_code
_entity_poly.pdbx_strand_id
1 'polypeptide(L)'
;MLDHGILNVPLSKRGNIDAQIDKYKAEQAAIKKAETEAAKTEFNTNKAIAKELWNKVDKDLIKQDAKKRGVKFSELRDVLHDFVKWQPNKAIKVLPNYINS
;
A
#
# COMPACT_ATOMS: atom_id res chain seq x y z
N MET A 1 3.66 -2.60 -49.43
CA MET A 1 4.72 -3.63 -49.50
C MET A 1 5.24 -3.80 -48.08
N LEU A 2 5.00 -4.95 -47.45
CA LEU A 2 5.46 -5.23 -46.09
C LEU A 2 6.93 -5.59 -46.14
N ASP A 3 7.79 -4.66 -45.72
CA ASP A 3 9.20 -4.93 -45.47
C ASP A 3 9.30 -5.73 -44.16
N HIS A 4 9.26 -7.04 -44.29
CA HIS A 4 9.59 -7.97 -43.20
C HIS A 4 10.95 -8.58 -43.50
N GLY A 5 11.97 -7.72 -43.54
CA GLY A 5 13.30 -8.08 -44.01
C GLY A 5 14.37 -8.32 -42.95
N ILE A 6 14.09 -8.26 -41.63
CA ILE A 6 15.10 -8.62 -40.62
C ILE A 6 14.44 -9.29 -39.42
N LEU A 7 14.22 -10.61 -39.48
CA LEU A 7 13.93 -11.37 -38.25
C LEU A 7 14.49 -12.78 -38.28
N ASN A 8 15.80 -12.92 -38.52
CA ASN A 8 16.58 -14.01 -37.91
C ASN A 8 18.09 -13.73 -37.96
N VAL A 9 18.59 -12.86 -37.07
CA VAL A 9 20.04 -12.82 -36.82
C VAL A 9 20.43 -14.01 -35.94
N PRO A 10 21.44 -14.83 -36.33
CA PRO A 10 21.93 -15.93 -35.51
C PRO A 10 22.43 -15.42 -34.17
N LEU A 11 22.27 -16.20 -33.10
CA LEU A 11 22.64 -15.83 -31.72
C LEU A 11 24.06 -15.23 -31.65
N SER A 12 24.99 -15.79 -32.43
CA SER A 12 26.40 -15.39 -32.53
C SER A 12 26.63 -13.98 -33.12
N LYS A 13 25.65 -13.41 -33.84
CA LYS A 13 25.68 -12.06 -34.43
C LYS A 13 24.79 -11.06 -33.70
N ARG A 14 24.05 -11.49 -32.68
CA ARG A 14 23.17 -10.63 -31.89
C ARG A 14 23.93 -9.67 -30.98
N GLY A 15 25.24 -9.84 -30.78
CA GLY A 15 26.03 -9.00 -29.87
C GLY A 15 25.65 -9.23 -28.40
N ASN A 16 26.13 -8.38 -27.50
CA ASN A 16 25.92 -8.42 -26.05
C ASN A 16 24.46 -8.09 -25.65
N ILE A 17 23.46 -8.76 -26.22
CA ILE A 17 22.04 -8.58 -25.87
C ILE A 17 21.77 -9.15 -24.48
N ASP A 18 22.37 -10.29 -24.13
CA ASP A 18 22.24 -10.85 -22.78
C ASP A 18 22.73 -9.86 -21.70
N ALA A 19 23.88 -9.22 -21.92
CA ALA A 19 24.40 -8.20 -21.01
C ALA A 19 23.51 -6.94 -20.92
N GLN A 20 22.81 -6.58 -22.00
CA GLN A 20 21.84 -5.47 -21.99
C GLN A 20 20.55 -5.86 -21.25
N ILE A 21 20.08 -7.09 -21.42
CA ILE A 21 18.93 -7.62 -20.69
C ILE A 21 19.23 -7.72 -19.19
N ASP A 22 20.41 -8.18 -18.80
CA ASP A 22 20.83 -8.25 -17.40
C ASP A 22 20.94 -6.87 -16.76
N LYS A 23 21.51 -5.88 -17.48
CA LYS A 23 21.53 -4.48 -17.02
C LYS A 23 20.11 -3.94 -16.81
N TYR A 24 19.23 -4.11 -17.79
CA TYR A 24 17.84 -3.65 -17.68
C TYR A 24 17.09 -4.33 -16.53
N LYS A 25 17.27 -5.64 -16.32
CA LYS A 25 16.69 -6.36 -15.18
C LYS A 25 17.21 -5.83 -13.84
N ALA A 26 18.51 -5.55 -13.75
CA ALA A 26 19.12 -4.98 -12.55
C ALA A 26 18.57 -3.57 -12.26
N GLU A 27 18.42 -2.73 -13.29
CA GLU A 27 17.80 -1.40 -13.17
C GLU A 27 16.34 -1.49 -12.72
N GLN A 28 15.54 -2.38 -13.32
CA GLN A 28 14.15 -2.61 -12.91
C GLN A 28 14.03 -3.16 -11.49
N ALA A 29 14.96 -4.02 -11.06
CA ALA A 29 15.00 -4.52 -9.69
C ALA A 29 15.35 -3.41 -8.69
N ALA A 30 16.28 -2.52 -9.05
CA ALA A 30 16.63 -1.36 -8.23
C ALA A 30 15.46 -0.38 -8.09
N ILE A 31 14.75 -0.08 -9.19
CA ILE A 31 13.55 0.78 -9.17
C ILE A 31 12.47 0.17 -8.27
N LYS A 32 12.13 -1.11 -8.47
CA LYS A 32 11.14 -1.80 -7.64
C LYS A 32 11.52 -1.81 -6.16
N LYS A 33 12.81 -2.00 -5.85
CA LYS A 33 13.29 -1.95 -4.48
C LYS A 33 13.06 -0.56 -3.88
N ALA A 34 13.43 0.50 -4.59
CA ALA A 34 13.18 1.88 -4.15
C ALA A 34 11.69 2.15 -3.93
N GLU A 35 10.81 1.69 -4.83
CA GLU A 35 9.35 1.81 -4.68
C GLU A 35 8.85 1.07 -3.43
N THR A 36 9.34 -0.14 -3.17
CA THR A 36 8.95 -0.90 -1.97
C THR A 36 9.44 -0.25 -0.68
N GLU A 37 10.63 0.36 -0.68
CA GLU A 37 11.16 1.09 0.47
C GLU A 37 10.37 2.36 0.76
N ALA A 38 9.98 3.10 -0.29
CA ALA A 38 9.09 4.25 -0.18
C ALA A 38 7.71 3.85 0.38
N ALA A 39 7.09 2.81 -0.18
CA ALA A 39 5.80 2.30 0.28
C ALA A 39 5.85 1.81 1.74
N LYS A 40 6.94 1.16 2.14
CA LYS A 40 7.14 0.72 3.54
C LYS A 40 7.27 1.92 4.49
N THR A 41 8.00 2.95 4.07
CA THR A 41 8.17 4.17 4.87
C THR A 41 6.84 4.90 5.02
N GLU A 42 6.09 5.07 3.93
CA GLU A 42 4.75 5.66 3.95
C GLU A 42 3.80 4.86 4.86
N PHE A 43 3.80 3.53 4.74
CA PHE A 43 2.98 2.67 5.59
C PHE A 43 3.30 2.85 7.08
N ASN A 44 4.59 2.91 7.45
CA ASN A 44 5.02 3.09 8.83
C ASN A 44 4.61 4.47 9.37
N THR A 45 4.80 5.54 8.58
CA THR A 45 4.36 6.89 8.93
C THR A 45 2.85 6.93 9.15
N ASN A 46 2.08 6.39 8.20
CA ASN A 46 0.63 6.38 8.29
C ASN A 46 0.13 5.51 9.46
N LYS A 47 0.85 4.44 9.79
CA LYS A 47 0.55 3.61 10.96
C LYS A 47 0.81 4.36 12.28
N ALA A 48 1.86 5.17 12.35
CA ALA A 48 2.09 6.03 13.50
C ALA A 48 0.95 7.04 13.69
N ILE A 49 0.57 7.74 12.61
CA ILE A 49 -0.56 8.69 12.62
C ILE A 49 -1.86 7.99 13.00
N ALA A 50 -2.17 6.83 12.42
CA ALA A 50 -3.37 6.07 12.73
C ALA A 50 -3.43 5.64 14.21
N LYS A 51 -2.30 5.26 14.82
CA LYS A 51 -2.21 4.96 16.26
C LYS A 51 -2.48 6.19 17.12
N GLU A 52 -1.92 7.34 16.75
CA GLU A 52 -2.19 8.59 17.47
C GLU A 52 -3.66 8.99 17.40
N LEU A 53 -4.28 8.86 16.22
CA LEU A 53 -5.71 9.10 16.05
C LEU A 53 -6.53 8.13 16.89
N TRP A 54 -6.16 6.84 16.93
CA TRP A 54 -6.85 5.84 17.74
C TRP A 54 -6.84 6.16 19.24
N ASN A 55 -5.74 6.73 19.75
CA ASN A 55 -5.67 7.16 21.15
C ASN A 55 -6.59 8.34 21.47
N LYS A 56 -6.92 9.16 20.47
CA LYS A 56 -7.85 10.30 20.59
C LYS A 56 -9.31 9.92 20.37
N VAL A 57 -9.57 8.69 19.92
CA VAL A 57 -10.93 8.24 19.64
C VAL A 57 -11.74 8.08 20.92
N ASP A 58 -12.93 8.64 20.90
CA ASP A 58 -13.91 8.53 21.95
C ASP A 58 -14.74 7.23 21.81
N LYS A 59 -14.78 6.44 22.89
CA LYS A 59 -15.46 5.15 22.90
C LYS A 59 -16.99 5.29 22.89
N ASP A 60 -17.53 6.39 23.39
CA ASP A 60 -18.96 6.64 23.37
C ASP A 60 -19.45 6.95 21.95
N LEU A 61 -18.64 7.64 21.13
CA LEU A 61 -18.97 7.84 19.70
C LEU A 61 -19.02 6.53 18.93
N ILE A 62 -18.07 5.61 19.15
CA ILE A 62 -18.12 4.27 18.55
C ILE A 62 -19.37 3.52 19.02
N LYS A 63 -19.75 3.64 20.30
CA LYS A 63 -20.94 2.98 20.86
C LYS A 63 -22.23 3.52 20.25
N GLN A 64 -22.31 4.83 20.01
CA GLN A 64 -23.46 5.45 19.33
C GLN A 64 -23.56 4.98 17.87
N ASP A 65 -22.44 4.94 17.15
CA ASP A 65 -22.42 4.48 15.75
C ASP A 65 -22.73 2.98 15.64
N ALA A 66 -22.22 2.17 16.57
CA ALA A 66 -22.56 0.75 16.67
C ALA A 66 -24.07 0.53 16.87
N LYS A 67 -24.69 1.30 17.77
CA LYS A 67 -26.15 1.28 17.97
C LYS A 67 -26.92 1.69 16.72
N LYS A 68 -26.49 2.74 16.02
CA LYS A 68 -27.13 3.19 14.77
C LYS A 68 -27.09 2.13 13.68
N ARG A 69 -26.00 1.35 13.62
CA ARG A 69 -25.80 0.29 12.62
C ARG A 69 -26.35 -1.07 13.04
N GLY A 70 -26.83 -1.21 14.28
CA GLY A 70 -27.28 -2.48 14.83
C GLY A 70 -26.17 -3.52 15.05
N VAL A 71 -24.91 -3.09 15.12
CA VAL A 71 -23.75 -3.97 15.35
C VAL A 71 -23.28 -3.88 16.80
N LYS A 72 -22.56 -4.89 17.29
CA LYS A 72 -22.01 -4.83 18.65
C LYS A 72 -20.85 -3.84 18.70
N PHE A 73 -20.78 -3.08 19.80
CA PHE A 73 -19.66 -2.14 20.04
C PHE A 73 -18.29 -2.81 19.88
N SER A 74 -18.14 -4.02 20.43
CA SER A 74 -16.90 -4.79 20.35
C SER A 74 -16.50 -5.08 18.92
N GLU A 75 -17.45 -5.45 18.05
CA GLU A 75 -17.18 -5.76 16.65
C GLU A 75 -16.72 -4.52 15.88
N LEU A 76 -17.44 -3.40 16.04
CA LEU A 76 -17.07 -2.15 15.38
C LEU A 76 -15.70 -1.64 15.86
N ARG A 77 -15.43 -1.73 17.17
CA ARG A 77 -14.13 -1.38 17.74
C ARG A 77 -13.01 -2.25 17.17
N ASP A 78 -13.22 -3.56 17.08
CA ASP A 78 -12.20 -4.48 16.56
C ASP A 78 -11.88 -4.18 15.10
N VAL A 79 -12.91 -3.95 14.27
CA VAL A 79 -12.74 -3.54 12.87
C VAL A 79 -11.93 -2.25 12.74
N LEU A 80 -12.25 -1.23 13.55
CA LEU A 80 -11.50 0.03 13.54
C LEU A 80 -10.04 -0.15 14.01
N HIS A 81 -9.80 -1.02 14.99
CA HIS A 81 -8.46 -1.35 15.45
C HIS A 81 -7.67 -2.15 14.40
N ASP A 82 -8.31 -3.07 13.66
CA ASP A 82 -7.70 -3.81 12.56
C ASP A 82 -7.31 -2.88 11.41
N PHE A 83 -8.09 -1.83 11.15
CA PHE A 83 -7.71 -0.79 10.20
C PHE A 83 -6.42 -0.08 10.61
N VAL A 84 -6.21 0.23 11.90
CA VAL A 84 -4.93 0.81 12.37
C VAL A 84 -3.76 -0.16 12.14
N LYS A 85 -4.00 -1.46 12.31
CA LYS A 85 -2.94 -2.48 12.23
C LYS A 85 -2.54 -2.80 10.79
N TRP A 86 -3.51 -2.96 9.90
CA TRP A 86 -3.32 -3.51 8.56
C TRP A 86 -3.61 -2.52 7.42
N GLN A 87 -4.44 -1.50 7.65
CA GLN A 87 -4.87 -0.54 6.61
C GLN A 87 -4.80 0.90 7.13
N PRO A 88 -3.60 1.41 7.48
CA PRO A 88 -3.45 2.71 8.14
C PRO A 88 -4.04 3.86 7.30
N ASN A 89 -3.98 3.79 5.97
CA ASN A 89 -4.60 4.77 5.08
C ASN A 89 -6.12 4.87 5.25
N LYS A 90 -6.80 3.75 5.51
CA LYS A 90 -8.25 3.77 5.79
C LYS A 90 -8.52 4.23 7.21
N ALA A 91 -7.69 3.83 8.17
CA ALA A 91 -7.81 4.29 9.55
C ALA A 91 -7.72 5.82 9.64
N ILE A 92 -6.75 6.46 8.97
CA ILE A 92 -6.61 7.92 8.97
C ILE A 92 -7.87 8.63 8.44
N LYS A 93 -8.59 8.03 7.49
CA LYS A 93 -9.82 8.60 6.92
C LYS A 93 -11.03 8.42 7.84
N VAL A 94 -11.11 7.31 8.56
CA VAL A 94 -12.31 6.90 9.29
C VAL A 94 -12.26 7.32 10.76
N LEU A 95 -11.08 7.24 11.41
CA LEU A 95 -10.90 7.56 12.83
C LEU A 95 -11.27 9.01 13.22
N PRO A 96 -11.04 10.05 12.39
CA PRO A 96 -11.43 11.41 12.72
C PRO A 96 -12.94 11.58 13.01
N ASN A 97 -13.80 10.73 12.44
CA ASN A 97 -15.25 10.76 12.71
C ASN A 97 -15.62 10.36 14.14
N TYR A 98 -14.67 9.76 14.87
CA TYR A 98 -14.84 9.29 16.24
C TYR A 98 -13.96 10.07 17.23
N ILE A 99 -13.42 11.22 16.82
CA ILE A 99 -12.69 12.13 17.71
C ILE A 99 -13.67 13.25 18.08
N ASN A 100 -13.90 13.47 19.37
CA ASN A 100 -14.64 14.65 19.82
C ASN A 100 -13.78 15.89 19.57
N SER A 101 -14.34 16.87 18.85
CA SER A 101 -13.75 18.21 18.69
C SER A 101 -13.75 18.98 20.01
#